data_AF-A0A925C5I5-F1
#
_entry.id   AF-A0A925C5I5-F1
#
_cell.length_a   1.000
_cell.length_b   1.000
_cell.length_c   1.000
_cell.angle_alpha   90.00
_cell.angle_beta   90.00
_cell.angle_gamma   90.00
#
_symmetry.space_group_name_H-M   'P 1'
#
loop_
_entity.id
_entity.type
_entity.pdbx_description
1 polymer ?
#
loop_
_entity_poly.entity_id
_entity_poly.type
_entity_poly.pdbx_seq_one_letter_code
_entity_poly.pdbx_strand_id
1 'polypeptide(L)'
;APVDERVVVDGSMVFAAGVTSGIDGALRLAALLRGDDVARAIQLYLQYAPEPPFDSGTPATALPAVLDAARRSAAEITAQREATARLVAQRFGIAM
;
A
#
# COMPACT_ATOMS: atom_id res chain seq x y z
N ALA A 1 3.16 -16.36 -1.21
CA ALA A 1 4.42 -15.62 -1.48
C ALA A 1 4.12 -14.13 -1.43
N PRO A 2 5.07 -13.25 -1.10
CA PRO A 2 4.84 -11.82 -1.18
C PRO A 2 4.42 -11.42 -2.60
N VAL A 3 3.47 -10.49 -2.71
CA VAL A 3 2.98 -9.92 -3.97
C VAL A 3 3.37 -8.44 -3.99
N ASP A 4 3.85 -7.97 -5.14
CA ASP A 4 4.23 -6.58 -5.37
C ASP A 4 3.14 -5.89 -6.19
N GLU A 5 2.01 -5.61 -5.54
CA GLU A 5 0.84 -4.98 -6.16
C GLU A 5 0.40 -3.77 -5.34
N ARG A 6 -0.03 -2.72 -6.04
CA ARG A 6 -0.48 -1.47 -5.42
C ARG A 6 -1.71 -1.67 -4.54
N VAL A 7 -2.63 -2.54 -4.96
CA VAL A 7 -3.83 -2.95 -4.22
C VAL A 7 -4.03 -4.44 -4.42
N VAL A 8 -4.19 -5.19 -3.32
CA VAL A 8 -4.47 -6.63 -3.33
C VAL A 8 -5.82 -6.86 -2.67
N VAL A 9 -6.67 -7.65 -3.32
CA VAL A 9 -7.92 -8.14 -2.72
C VAL A 9 -7.72 -9.62 -2.41
N ASP A 10 -7.74 -9.96 -1.12
CA ASP A 10 -7.63 -11.34 -0.64
C ASP A 10 -8.82 -11.67 0.26
N GLY A 11 -9.75 -12.47 -0.26
CA GLY A 11 -11.02 -12.76 0.38
C GLY A 11 -11.81 -11.48 0.69
N SER A 12 -12.05 -11.22 1.97
CA SER A 12 -12.78 -10.06 2.47
C SER A 12 -11.89 -8.85 2.78
N MET A 13 -10.57 -8.96 2.57
CA MET A 13 -9.61 -7.94 2.92
C MET A 13 -9.10 -7.22 1.67
N VAL A 14 -9.02 -5.89 1.75
CA VAL A 14 -8.36 -5.05 0.75
C VAL A 14 -7.09 -4.48 1.37
N PHE A 15 -5.95 -4.82 0.78
CA PHE A 15 -4.63 -4.32 1.18
C PHE A 15 -4.15 -3.29 0.17
N ALA A 16 -3.51 -2.22 0.65
CA ALA A 16 -2.98 -1.14 -0.18
C ALA A 16 -1.50 -0.90 0.15
N ALA A 17 -0.63 -1.03 -0.85
CA ALA A 17 0.82 -0.93 -0.69
C ALA A 17 1.28 0.54 -0.76
N GLY A 18 1.56 1.16 0.39
CA GLY A 18 1.97 2.56 0.50
C GLY A 18 0.87 3.50 1.00
N VAL A 19 1.23 4.76 1.26
CA VAL A 19 0.31 5.72 1.89
C VAL A 19 -0.82 6.12 0.94
N THR A 20 -0.49 6.45 -0.31
CA THR A 20 -1.46 7.01 -1.27
C THR A 20 -2.31 5.94 -1.96
N SER A 21 -1.87 4.68 -1.97
CA SER A 21 -2.64 3.57 -2.54
C SER A 21 -3.90 3.25 -1.75
N GLY A 22 -4.06 3.81 -0.53
CA GLY A 22 -5.32 3.75 0.19
C GLY A 22 -6.50 4.36 -0.58
N ILE A 23 -6.25 5.36 -1.45
CA ILE A 23 -7.27 5.93 -2.32
C ILE A 23 -7.69 4.90 -3.38
N ASP A 24 -6.72 4.26 -4.04
CA ASP A 24 -6.97 3.21 -5.02
C ASP A 24 -7.71 2.02 -4.41
N GLY A 25 -7.29 1.59 -3.20
CA GLY A 25 -7.93 0.53 -2.44
C GLY A 25 -9.36 0.87 -2.05
N ALA A 26 -9.62 2.11 -1.63
CA ALA A 26 -10.97 2.57 -1.29
C ALA A 26 -11.89 2.65 -2.53
N LEU A 27 -11.37 3.07 -3.68
CA LEU A 27 -12.12 3.04 -4.94
C LEU A 27 -12.44 1.60 -5.36
N ARG A 28 -11.49 0.68 -5.19
CA ARG A 28 -11.72 -0.76 -5.44
C ARG A 28 -12.78 -1.32 -4.49
N LEU A 29 -12.73 -0.97 -3.22
CA LEU A 29 -13.72 -1.36 -2.22
C LEU A 29 -15.11 -0.81 -2.57
N ALA A 30 -15.20 0.46 -2.99
CA ALA A 30 -16.46 1.06 -3.42
C ALA A 30 -17.05 0.30 -4.62
N ALA A 31 -16.22 -0.09 -5.60
CA ALA A 31 -16.67 -0.90 -6.74
C ALA A 31 -17.19 -2.26 -6.29
N LEU A 32 -16.46 -2.97 -5.41
CA LEU A 32 -16.87 -4.26 -4.86
C LEU A 32 -18.20 -4.18 -4.10
N LEU A 33 -18.45 -3.09 -3.38
CA LEU A 33 -19.61 -2.94 -2.51
C LEU A 33 -20.82 -2.29 -3.17
N ARG A 34 -20.63 -1.46 -4.20
CA ARG A 34 -21.66 -0.59 -4.79
C ARG A 34 -21.67 -0.57 -6.32
N GLY A 35 -20.78 -1.31 -6.97
CA GLY A 35 -20.64 -1.36 -8.42
C GLY A 35 -19.72 -0.28 -8.99
N ASP A 36 -19.24 -0.54 -10.20
CA ASP A 36 -18.23 0.29 -10.89
C ASP A 36 -18.70 1.74 -11.12
N ASP A 37 -19.97 1.97 -11.43
CA ASP A 37 -20.49 3.31 -11.70
C ASP A 37 -20.41 4.23 -10.48
N VAL A 38 -20.67 3.69 -9.28
CA VAL A 38 -20.54 4.43 -8.02
C VAL A 38 -19.06 4.76 -7.76
N ALA A 39 -18.16 3.80 -7.97
CA ALA A 39 -16.73 4.03 -7.80
C ALA A 39 -16.19 5.08 -8.78
N ARG A 40 -16.62 5.04 -10.05
CA ARG A 40 -16.26 6.04 -11.08
C ARG A 40 -16.81 7.43 -10.74
N ALA A 41 -18.03 7.52 -10.23
CA ALA A 41 -18.61 8.79 -9.77
C ALA A 41 -17.81 9.38 -8.60
N ILE A 42 -17.40 8.55 -7.63
CA ILE A 42 -16.52 8.97 -6.52
C ILE A 42 -15.17 9.43 -7.06
N GLN A 43 -14.55 8.67 -7.95
CA GLN A 43 -13.27 9.04 -8.57
C GLN A 43 -13.35 10.41 -9.26
N LEU A 44 -14.42 10.66 -10.02
CA LEU A 44 -14.67 11.93 -10.69
C LEU A 44 -14.90 13.07 -9.70
N TYR A 45 -15.71 12.86 -8.65
CA TYR A 45 -15.96 13.85 -7.61
C TYR A 45 -14.67 14.30 -6.92
N LEU A 46 -13.77 13.37 -6.65
CA LEU A 46 -12.47 13.65 -6.06
C LEU A 46 -11.47 14.28 -7.03
N GLN A 47 -11.79 14.32 -8.33
CA GLN A 47 -10.85 14.61 -9.41
C GLN A 47 -9.57 13.78 -9.25
N TYR A 48 -9.74 12.49 -8.92
CA TYR A 48 -8.62 11.59 -8.68
C TYR A 48 -7.96 11.18 -10.01
N ALA A 49 -7.12 12.07 -10.51
CA ALA A 49 -6.28 11.96 -11.69
C ALA A 49 -4.83 12.30 -11.28
N PRO A 50 -4.11 11.36 -10.63
CA PRO A 50 -2.78 11.66 -10.09
C PRO A 50 -1.77 11.97 -11.21
N GLU A 51 -1.02 13.05 -11.03
CA GLU A 51 0.08 13.48 -11.91
C GLU A 51 1.36 13.68 -11.08
N PRO A 52 2.07 12.59 -10.70
CA PRO A 52 3.27 12.72 -9.88
C PRO A 52 4.38 13.48 -10.63
N PRO A 53 5.01 14.50 -10.01
CA PRO A 53 6.07 15.28 -10.67
C PRO A 53 7.42 14.56 -10.74
N PHE A 54 7.56 13.41 -10.06
CA PHE A 54 8.78 12.60 -10.03
C PHE A 54 8.45 11.13 -10.21
N ASP A 55 9.32 10.40 -10.91
CA ASP A 55 9.24 8.94 -11.03
C ASP A 55 10.09 8.26 -9.94
N SER A 56 9.61 8.30 -8.69
CA SER A 56 10.26 7.64 -7.56
C SER A 56 9.24 7.07 -6.58
N GLY A 57 8.05 6.72 -7.10
CA GLY A 57 6.95 6.16 -6.32
C GLY A 57 7.15 4.70 -5.93
N THR A 58 8.10 4.00 -6.54
CA THR A 58 8.43 2.60 -6.23
C THR A 58 9.94 2.40 -6.13
N PRO A 59 10.41 1.34 -5.43
CA PRO A 59 11.83 1.00 -5.42
C PRO A 59 12.41 0.70 -6.81
N ALA A 60 11.58 0.24 -7.75
CA ALA A 60 11.99 -0.12 -9.10
C ALA A 60 12.29 1.10 -9.99
N THR A 61 11.61 2.23 -9.75
CA THR A 61 11.79 3.45 -10.55
C THR A 61 12.64 4.52 -9.86
N ALA A 62 12.77 4.46 -8.53
CA ALA A 62 13.59 5.41 -7.79
C ALA A 62 15.09 5.30 -8.13
N LEU A 63 15.78 6.43 -8.16
CA LEU A 63 17.24 6.47 -8.24
C LEU A 63 17.88 5.74 -7.04
N PRO A 64 19.00 4.99 -7.23
CA PRO A 64 19.63 4.22 -6.15
C PRO A 64 19.92 5.05 -4.89
N ALA A 65 20.46 6.26 -5.05
CA ALA A 65 20.76 7.15 -3.93
C ALA A 65 19.51 7.59 -3.15
N VAL A 66 18.38 7.79 -3.84
CA VAL A 66 17.10 8.15 -3.20
C VAL A 66 16.54 6.95 -2.44
N LEU A 67 16.58 5.76 -3.05
CA LEU A 67 16.16 4.51 -2.39
C LEU A 67 16.99 4.22 -1.14
N ASP A 68 18.31 4.38 -1.20
CA ASP A 68 19.21 4.16 -0.07
C ASP A 68 18.99 5.18 1.05
N ALA A 69 18.76 6.45 0.71
CA ALA A 69 18.40 7.47 1.68
C ALA A 69 17.05 7.14 2.36
N ALA A 70 16.03 6.77 1.59
CA ALA A 70 14.72 6.40 2.11
C ALA A 70 14.79 5.17 3.03
N ARG A 71 15.53 4.12 2.64
CA ARG A 71 15.75 2.92 3.46
C ARG A 71 16.46 3.25 4.77
N ARG A 72 17.50 4.07 4.75
CA ARG A 72 18.20 4.52 5.96
C ARG A 72 17.26 5.28 6.89
N SER A 73 16.46 6.21 6.35
CA SER A 73 15.48 6.96 7.13
C SER A 73 14.40 6.07 7.75
N ALA A 74 14.01 4.99 7.08
CA ALA A 74 12.96 4.09 7.54
C ALA A 74 13.48 2.88 8.35
N ALA A 75 14.80 2.75 8.55
CA ALA A 75 15.41 1.55 9.12
C ALA A 75 14.93 1.30 10.56
N GLU A 76 14.94 2.33 11.41
CA GLU A 76 14.56 2.19 12.82
C GLU A 76 13.08 1.81 12.97
N ILE A 77 12.18 2.53 12.29
CA ILE A 77 10.75 2.24 12.36
C ILE A 77 10.41 0.86 11.77
N THR A 78 11.12 0.43 10.72
CA THR A 78 10.96 -0.91 10.15
C THR A 78 11.39 -1.98 11.14
N ALA A 79 12.55 -1.82 11.79
CA ALA A 79 13.03 -2.75 12.80
C ALA A 79 12.07 -2.89 13.99
N GLN A 80 11.51 -1.77 14.46
CA GLN A 80 10.50 -1.77 15.52
C GLN A 80 9.21 -2.49 15.09
N ARG A 81 8.71 -2.21 13.88
CA ARG A 81 7.53 -2.88 13.32
C ARG A 81 7.73 -4.38 13.18
N GLU A 82 8.89 -4.83 12.72
CA GLU A 82 9.22 -6.25 12.64
C GLU A 82 9.28 -6.90 14.02
N ALA A 83 9.88 -6.24 15.01
CA ALA A 83 9.91 -6.76 16.38
C ALA A 83 8.48 -6.93 16.93
N THR A 84 7.60 -5.93 16.74
CA THR A 84 6.18 -6.03 17.11
C THR A 84 5.49 -7.17 16.37
N ALA A 85 5.68 -7.29 15.06
CA ALA A 85 5.07 -8.35 14.25
C ALA A 85 5.49 -9.75 14.74
N ARG A 86 6.78 -9.96 15.04
CA ARG A 86 7.28 -11.24 15.59
C ARG A 86 6.66 -11.55 16.95
N LEU A 87 6.54 -10.57 17.85
CA LEU A 87 5.92 -10.76 19.17
C LEU A 87 4.44 -11.15 19.04
N VAL A 88 3.71 -10.47 18.16
CA VAL A 88 2.29 -10.75 17.89
C VAL A 88 2.14 -12.14 17.25
N ALA A 89 2.98 -12.48 16.27
CA ALA A 89 2.94 -13.80 15.64
C ALA A 89 3.18 -14.94 16.65
N GLN A 90 4.15 -14.80 17.55
CA GLN A 90 4.39 -15.76 18.63
C GLN A 90 3.16 -15.91 19.55
N ARG A 91 2.51 -14.79 19.89
CA ARG A 91 1.30 -14.80 20.75
C ARG A 91 0.15 -15.58 20.10
N PHE A 92 0.02 -15.51 18.78
CA PHE A 92 -1.07 -16.13 18.03
C PHE A 92 -0.70 -17.45 17.34
N GLY A 93 0.53 -17.96 17.54
CA GLY A 93 0.98 -19.21 16.92
C GLY A 93 1.10 -19.15 15.39
N ILE A 94 1.30 -17.95 14.83
CA ILE A 94 1.47 -17.74 13.39
C ILE A 94 2.92 -18.07 13.03
N ALA A 95 3.12 -19.00 12.09
CA ALA A 95 4.43 -19.25 11.52
C ALA A 95 4.89 -18.01 10.73
N MET A 96 6.02 -17.45 11.14
CA MET A 96 6.68 -16.30 10.53
C MET A 96 7.82 -16.75 9.63
#